data_AF-A0A178XIH8-F1
#
_entry.id   AF-A0A178XIH8-F1
#
_cell.length_a   1.000
_cell.length_b   1.000
_cell.length_c   1.000
_cell.angle_alpha   90.00
_cell.angle_beta   90.00
_cell.angle_gamma   90.00
#
_symmetry.space_group_name_H-M   'P 1'
#
loop_
_entity.id
_entity.type
_entity.pdbx_description
1 polymer ?
#
loop_
_entity_poly.entity_id
_entity_poly.type
_entity_poly.pdbx_seq_one_letter_code
_entity_poly.pdbx_strand_id
1 'polypeptide(L)'
;MRANDPTPRIASPQADEEIRNALLRIRGAILGSAIDCHCRDRVDAALRHVEQEERARIAERLLAAACKQRRQIEALLLLLGDFNPDDGRPDDGMIAEASLLFGDIAAAAELGANLLRQARQFRFAPEARENSNSAAAPHRSTEADGSKA
;
A
#
# COMPACT_ATOMS: atom_id res chain seq x y z
N MET A 1 4.40 -5.61 -39.88
CA MET A 1 3.68 -5.85 -38.62
C MET A 1 4.71 -5.82 -37.49
N ARG A 2 4.72 -4.79 -36.64
CA ARG A 2 5.49 -4.77 -35.39
C ARG A 2 4.48 -4.73 -34.24
N ALA A 3 4.60 -5.69 -33.33
CA ALA A 3 3.75 -5.82 -32.16
C ALA A 3 3.96 -4.63 -31.22
N ASN A 4 2.88 -3.91 -30.94
CA ASN A 4 2.78 -3.05 -29.77
C ASN A 4 2.68 -3.98 -28.56
N ASP A 5 3.75 -4.08 -27.78
CA ASP A 5 3.71 -4.73 -26.47
C ASP A 5 3.36 -3.66 -25.43
N PRO A 6 2.19 -3.73 -24.76
CA PRO A 6 1.84 -2.75 -23.75
C PRO A 6 2.67 -3.03 -22.49
N THR A 7 3.70 -2.22 -22.28
CA THR A 7 4.44 -2.11 -21.01
C THR A 7 3.46 -2.18 -19.83
N PRO A 8 3.67 -3.06 -18.83
CA PRO A 8 2.78 -3.11 -17.68
C PRO A 8 2.93 -1.78 -16.93
N ARG A 9 1.86 -0.97 -16.92
CA ARG A 9 1.76 0.20 -16.05
C ARG A 9 1.86 -0.30 -14.61
N ILE A 10 3.06 -0.18 -14.04
CA ILE A 10 3.27 -0.27 -12.60
C ILE A 10 2.35 0.81 -12.03
N ALA A 11 1.26 0.41 -11.37
CA ALA A 11 0.37 1.33 -10.68
C ALA A 11 1.24 2.22 -9.78
N SER A 12 1.25 3.52 -10.06
CA SER A 12 2.06 4.46 -9.29
C SER A 12 1.49 4.54 -7.87
N PRO A 13 2.32 4.80 -6.84
CA PRO A 13 1.82 5.03 -5.48
C PRO A 13 0.77 6.14 -5.41
N GLN A 14 0.84 7.07 -6.37
CA GLN A 14 -0.11 8.16 -6.54
C GLN A 14 -1.48 7.68 -7.04
N ALA A 15 -1.54 6.67 -7.90
CA ALA A 15 -2.80 6.08 -8.33
C ALA A 15 -3.51 5.36 -7.17
N ASP A 16 -2.76 4.69 -6.30
CA ASP A 16 -3.33 4.01 -5.12
C ASP A 16 -3.88 5.02 -4.10
N GLU A 17 -3.22 6.18 -3.94
CA GLU A 17 -3.70 7.30 -3.12
C GLU A 17 -4.95 7.98 -3.72
N GLU A 18 -4.98 8.16 -5.04
CA GLU A 18 -6.14 8.71 -5.76
C GLU A 18 -7.37 7.78 -5.63
N ILE A 19 -7.17 6.46 -5.74
CA ILE A 19 -8.22 5.46 -5.54
C ILE A 19 -8.75 5.53 -4.10
N ARG A 20 -7.86 5.60 -3.09
CA ARG A 20 -8.27 5.72 -1.69
C ARG A 20 -9.09 7.00 -1.45
N ASN A 21 -8.66 8.13 -2.01
CA ASN A 21 -9.37 9.40 -1.88
C ASN A 21 -10.73 9.40 -2.60
N ALA A 22 -10.82 8.73 -3.75
CA ALA A 22 -12.09 8.54 -4.44
C ALA A 22 -13.06 7.68 -3.61
N LEU A 23 -12.59 6.58 -3.01
CA LEU A 23 -13.39 5.73 -2.12
C LEU A 23 -13.90 6.50 -0.90
N LEU A 24 -13.07 7.35 -0.28
CA LEU A 24 -13.50 8.19 0.85
C LEU A 24 -14.59 9.20 0.46
N ARG A 25 -14.52 9.78 -0.74
CA ARG A 25 -15.57 10.69 -1.25
C ARG A 25 -16.87 9.95 -1.53
N ILE A 26 -16.80 8.77 -2.16
CA ILE A 26 -17.96 7.91 -2.43
C ILE A 26 -18.60 7.50 -1.10
N ARG A 27 -17.79 7.11 -0.10
CA ARG A 27 -18.24 6.78 1.26
C ARG A 27 -19.02 7.95 1.86
N GLY A 28 -18.45 9.15 1.85
CA GLY A 28 -19.11 10.35 2.37
C GLY A 28 -20.45 10.64 1.68
N ALA A 29 -20.51 10.48 0.35
CA ALA A 29 -21.72 10.70 -0.42
C ALA A 29 -22.82 9.67 -0.11
N ILE A 30 -22.48 8.37 -0.06
CA ILE A 30 -23.46 7.30 0.17
C ILE A 30 -23.97 7.31 1.62
N LEU A 31 -23.08 7.45 2.60
CA LEU A 31 -23.48 7.49 4.02
C LEU A 31 -24.23 8.78 4.36
N GLY A 32 -23.97 9.88 3.63
CA GLY A 32 -24.69 11.14 3.75
C GLY A 32 -26.10 11.11 3.13
N SER A 33 -26.36 10.20 2.18
CA SER A 33 -27.65 10.02 1.52
C SER A 33 -28.44 8.79 1.99
N ALA A 34 -27.84 7.91 2.81
CA ALA A 34 -28.48 6.68 3.27
C ALA A 34 -29.65 7.02 4.22
N ILE A 35 -30.86 6.64 3.78
CA ILE A 35 -32.13 6.93 4.46
C ILE A 35 -32.34 6.06 5.72
N ASP A 36 -31.65 4.91 5.82
CA ASP A 36 -31.70 4.04 7.00
C ASP A 36 -30.30 3.58 7.47
N CYS A 37 -30.18 3.25 8.76
CA CYS A 37 -28.94 2.82 9.41
C CYS A 37 -28.39 1.49 8.88
N HIS A 38 -29.25 0.58 8.45
CA HIS A 38 -28.86 -0.72 7.91
C HIS A 38 -28.24 -0.60 6.51
N CYS A 39 -28.73 0.32 5.66
CA CYS A 39 -28.10 0.66 4.38
C CYS A 39 -26.71 1.27 4.61
N ARG A 40 -26.55 2.10 5.64
CA ARG A 40 -25.27 2.68 6.05
C ARG A 40 -24.28 1.60 6.47
N ASP A 41 -24.69 0.68 7.33
CA ASP A 41 -23.84 -0.42 7.82
C ASP A 41 -23.39 -1.37 6.70
N ARG A 42 -24.28 -1.67 5.74
CA ARG A 42 -23.94 -2.52 4.59
C ARG A 42 -22.91 -1.88 3.67
N VAL A 43 -23.03 -0.57 3.44
CA VAL A 43 -22.06 0.20 2.63
C VAL A 43 -20.72 0.27 3.35
N ASP A 44 -20.72 0.58 4.65
CA ASP A 44 -19.49 0.62 5.45
C ASP A 44 -18.78 -0.75 5.47
N ALA A 45 -19.53 -1.84 5.62
CA ALA A 45 -18.97 -3.20 5.57
C ALA A 45 -18.36 -3.52 4.19
N ALA A 46 -19.04 -3.15 3.10
CA ALA A 46 -18.52 -3.35 1.74
C ALA A 46 -17.24 -2.53 1.49
N LEU A 47 -17.18 -1.30 1.98
CA LEU A 47 -16.01 -0.44 1.85
C LEU A 47 -14.82 -0.94 2.67
N ARG A 48 -15.04 -1.39 3.91
CA ARG A 48 -13.99 -2.02 4.73
C ARG A 48 -13.40 -3.26 4.03
N HIS A 49 -14.25 -4.07 3.38
CA HIS A 49 -13.78 -5.21 2.61
C HIS A 49 -12.89 -4.79 1.44
N VAL A 50 -13.30 -3.79 0.65
CA VAL A 50 -12.51 -3.27 -0.47
C VAL A 50 -11.18 -2.66 0.01
N GLU A 51 -11.19 -1.90 1.11
CA GLU A 51 -9.97 -1.34 1.71
C GLU A 51 -8.99 -2.44 2.14
N GLN A 52 -9.49 -3.53 2.74
CA GLN A 52 -8.66 -4.65 3.17
C GLN A 52 -8.04 -5.40 1.98
N GLU A 53 -8.81 -5.66 0.94
CA GLU A 53 -8.33 -6.29 -0.29
C GLU A 53 -7.28 -5.43 -0.99
N GLU A 54 -7.49 -4.11 -1.06
CA GLU A 54 -6.53 -3.22 -1.70
C GLU A 54 -5.23 -3.09 -0.88
N ARG A 55 -5.31 -3.06 0.45
CA ARG A 55 -4.12 -3.11 1.33
C ARG A 55 -3.30 -4.38 1.10
N ALA A 56 -3.95 -5.53 0.94
CA ALA A 56 -3.28 -6.79 0.63
C ALA A 56 -2.56 -6.72 -0.73
N ARG A 57 -3.24 -6.21 -1.76
CA ARG A 57 -2.65 -6.03 -3.11
C ARG A 57 -1.45 -5.08 -3.10
N ILE A 58 -1.54 -3.96 -2.39
CA ILE A 58 -0.43 -3.02 -2.25
C ILE A 58 0.76 -3.70 -1.55
N ALA A 59 0.52 -4.45 -0.48
CA ALA A 59 1.57 -5.19 0.21
C ALA A 59 2.27 -6.21 -0.70
N GLU A 60 1.51 -6.96 -1.51
CA GLU A 60 2.07 -7.91 -2.49
C GLU A 60 2.92 -7.22 -3.55
N ARG A 61 2.46 -6.08 -4.10
CA ARG A 61 3.24 -5.28 -5.06
C ARG A 61 4.56 -4.80 -4.46
N LEU A 62 4.53 -4.31 -3.22
CA LEU A 62 5.73 -3.85 -2.51
C LEU A 62 6.73 -5.00 -2.27
N LEU A 63 6.24 -6.19 -1.89
CA LEU A 63 7.06 -7.39 -1.74
C LEU A 63 7.69 -7.82 -3.07
N ALA A 64 6.92 -7.80 -4.16
CA ALA A 64 7.43 -8.12 -5.49
C ALA A 64 8.53 -7.13 -5.93
N ALA A 65 8.34 -5.83 -5.65
CA ALA A 65 9.34 -4.80 -5.91
C ALA A 65 10.62 -4.99 -5.07
N ALA A 66 10.49 -5.38 -3.80
CA ALA A 66 11.64 -5.71 -2.95
C ALA A 66 12.42 -6.94 -3.48
N CYS A 67 11.70 -7.97 -3.95
CA CYS A 67 12.30 -9.11 -4.64
C CYS A 67 13.04 -8.72 -5.91
N LYS A 68 12.57 -7.69 -6.64
CA LYS A 68 13.30 -7.14 -7.79
C LYS A 68 14.61 -6.48 -7.37
N GLN A 69 14.63 -5.73 -6.28
CA GLN A 69 15.87 -5.14 -5.74
C GLN A 69 16.88 -6.21 -5.32
N ARG A 70 16.43 -7.29 -4.67
CA ARG A 70 17.31 -8.44 -4.36
C ARG A 70 17.98 -9.01 -5.62
N ARG A 71 17.21 -9.23 -6.70
CA ARG A 71 17.77 -9.72 -7.98
C ARG A 71 18.73 -8.72 -8.63
N GLN A 72 18.47 -7.42 -8.49
CA GLN A 72 19.38 -6.38 -8.96
C GLN A 72 20.71 -6.41 -8.20
N ILE A 73 20.67 -6.56 -6.87
CA ILE A 73 21.89 -6.74 -6.05
C ILE A 73 22.66 -7.98 -6.49
N GLU A 74 21.98 -9.12 -6.73
CA GLU A 74 22.62 -10.34 -7.23
C GLU A 74 23.35 -10.11 -8.56
N ALA A 75 22.74 -9.38 -9.49
CA ALA A 75 23.39 -9.02 -10.75
C ALA A 75 24.61 -8.13 -10.52
N LEU A 76 24.49 -7.08 -9.70
CA LEU A 76 25.61 -6.17 -9.41
C LEU A 76 26.78 -6.88 -8.70
N LEU A 77 26.48 -7.85 -7.82
CA LEU A 77 27.51 -8.68 -7.18
C LEU A 77 28.24 -9.58 -8.18
N LEU A 78 27.57 -10.05 -9.23
CA LEU A 78 28.24 -10.79 -10.30
C LEU A 78 29.22 -9.90 -11.07
N LEU A 79 28.82 -8.67 -11.43
CA LEU A 79 29.74 -7.72 -12.08
C LEU A 79 30.91 -7.37 -11.16
N LEU A 80 30.65 -7.16 -9.87
CA LEU A 80 31.69 -6.86 -8.89
C LEU A 80 32.67 -8.02 -8.69
N GLY A 81 32.27 -9.26 -8.99
CA GLY A 81 33.15 -10.42 -8.97
C GLY A 81 34.32 -10.32 -9.94
N ASP A 82 34.19 -9.51 -11.00
CA ASP A 82 35.29 -9.21 -11.94
C ASP A 82 36.35 -8.29 -11.31
N PHE A 83 36.02 -7.58 -10.23
CA PHE A 83 36.98 -6.81 -9.43
C PHE A 83 37.70 -7.73 -8.44
N ASN A 84 38.70 -8.46 -8.95
CA ASN A 84 39.51 -9.36 -8.16
C ASN A 84 40.95 -8.82 -7.99
N PRO A 85 41.39 -8.46 -6.77
CA PRO A 85 42.74 -7.93 -6.53
C PRO A 85 43.84 -8.97 -6.72
N ASP A 86 43.52 -10.27 -6.79
CA ASP A 86 44.50 -11.33 -7.02
C ASP A 86 44.90 -11.46 -8.50
N ASP A 87 44.13 -10.87 -9.43
CA ASP A 87 44.42 -10.90 -10.87
C ASP A 87 45.47 -9.84 -11.29
N GLY A 88 46.01 -9.10 -10.32
CA GLY A 88 47.05 -8.09 -10.51
C GLY A 88 46.72 -6.78 -9.82
N ARG A 89 47.54 -5.75 -10.06
CA ARG A 89 47.28 -4.41 -9.52
C ARG A 89 46.11 -3.78 -10.29
N PRO A 90 44.98 -3.44 -9.65
CA PRO A 90 43.88 -2.77 -10.31
C PRO A 90 44.29 -1.37 -10.75
N ASP A 91 43.82 -0.94 -11.93
CA ASP A 91 43.98 0.43 -12.40
C ASP A 91 42.91 1.36 -11.80
N ASP A 92 43.13 2.68 -11.93
CA ASP A 92 42.22 3.69 -11.35
C ASP A 92 40.79 3.59 -11.93
N GLY A 93 40.64 3.11 -13.17
CA GLY A 93 39.35 2.92 -13.82
C GLY A 93 38.57 1.76 -13.20
N MET A 94 39.23 0.62 -12.99
CA MET A 94 38.66 -0.54 -12.29
C MET A 94 38.23 -0.19 -10.87
N ILE A 95 39.06 0.58 -10.14
CA ILE A 95 38.72 1.04 -8.79
C ILE A 95 37.49 1.96 -8.81
N ALA A 96 37.42 2.89 -9.77
CA ALA A 96 36.28 3.78 -9.92
C ALA A 96 34.99 3.02 -10.26
N GLU A 97 35.06 2.04 -11.17
CA GLU A 97 33.92 1.21 -11.54
C GLU A 97 33.42 0.36 -10.35
N ALA A 98 34.32 -0.31 -9.64
CA ALA A 98 33.97 -1.07 -8.45
C ALA A 98 33.30 -0.17 -7.39
N SER A 99 33.81 1.05 -7.20
CA SER A 99 33.21 2.03 -6.30
C SER A 99 31.77 2.41 -6.70
N LEU A 100 31.49 2.55 -8.01
CA LEU A 100 30.14 2.83 -8.50
C LEU A 100 29.21 1.64 -8.28
N LEU A 101 29.67 0.42 -8.56
CA LEU A 101 28.90 -0.81 -8.32
C LEU A 101 28.51 -0.98 -6.85
N PHE A 102 29.43 -0.71 -5.92
CA PHE A 102 29.10 -0.68 -4.49
C PHE A 102 28.04 0.38 -4.15
N GLY A 103 28.12 1.56 -4.76
CA GLY A 103 27.10 2.60 -4.61
C GLY A 103 25.73 2.15 -5.08
N ASP A 104 25.65 1.50 -6.24
CA ASP A 104 24.41 0.96 -6.79
C ASP A 104 23.81 -0.17 -5.94
N ILE A 105 24.66 -1.03 -5.37
CA ILE A 105 24.24 -2.07 -4.42
C ILE A 105 23.64 -1.43 -3.17
N ALA A 106 24.29 -0.40 -2.61
CA ALA A 106 23.80 0.31 -1.44
C ALA A 106 22.43 0.95 -1.72
N ALA A 107 22.29 1.64 -2.85
CA ALA A 107 21.03 2.25 -3.26
C ALA A 107 19.90 1.23 -3.44
N ALA A 108 20.18 0.08 -4.09
CA ALA A 108 19.22 -1.00 -4.26
C ALA A 108 18.82 -1.63 -2.91
N ALA A 109 19.77 -1.80 -1.99
CA ALA A 109 19.54 -2.34 -0.65
C ALA A 109 18.67 -1.39 0.20
N GLU A 110 18.96 -0.09 0.18
CA GLU A 110 18.17 0.93 0.87
C GLU A 110 16.73 0.97 0.34
N LEU A 111 16.56 0.94 -0.99
CA LEU A 111 15.24 0.93 -1.61
C LEU A 111 14.47 -0.35 -1.25
N GLY A 112 15.13 -1.51 -1.31
CA GLY A 112 14.55 -2.79 -0.88
C GLY A 112 14.09 -2.76 0.58
N ALA A 113 14.91 -2.22 1.49
CA ALA A 113 14.56 -2.07 2.90
C ALA A 113 13.36 -1.13 3.10
N ASN A 114 13.32 -0.01 2.36
CA ASN A 114 12.18 0.92 2.38
C ASN A 114 10.88 0.27 1.90
N LEU A 115 10.92 -0.49 0.81
CA LEU A 115 9.76 -1.22 0.30
C LEU A 115 9.23 -2.24 1.31
N LEU A 116 10.12 -2.98 1.99
CA LEU A 116 9.74 -3.94 3.02
C LEU A 116 9.13 -3.27 4.25
N ARG A 117 9.66 -2.11 4.67
CA ARG A 117 9.06 -1.30 5.75
C ARG A 117 7.65 -0.85 5.40
N GLN A 118 7.43 -0.37 4.18
CA GLN A 118 6.09 0.01 3.70
C GLN A 118 5.16 -1.21 3.63
N ALA A 119 5.60 -2.34 3.07
CA ALA A 119 4.81 -3.56 3.01
C ALA A 119 4.36 -4.02 4.41
N ARG A 120 5.24 -3.91 5.40
CA ARG A 120 4.91 -4.18 6.81
C ARG A 120 3.80 -3.24 7.31
N GLN A 121 3.85 -1.95 6.99
CA GLN A 121 2.80 -1.00 7.40
C GLN A 121 1.44 -1.38 6.80
N PHE A 122 1.37 -1.79 5.53
CA PHE A 122 0.11 -2.21 4.91
C PHE A 122 -0.44 -3.53 5.45
N ARG A 123 0.42 -4.48 5.84
CA ARG A 123 -0.01 -5.74 6.48
C ARG A 123 -0.43 -5.59 7.94
N PHE A 124 0.12 -4.61 8.66
CA PHE A 124 -0.08 -4.44 10.11
C PHE A 124 -0.75 -3.11 10.49
N ALA A 125 -1.34 -2.39 9.53
CA ALA A 125 -2.07 -1.16 9.83
C ALA A 125 -3.21 -1.49 10.82
N PRO A 126 -3.19 -0.93 12.06
CA PRO A 126 -4.19 -1.25 13.06
C PRO A 126 -5.56 -0.78 12.57
N GLU A 127 -6.58 -1.61 12.75
CA GLU A 127 -7.97 -1.20 12.67
C GLU A 127 -8.19 -0.12 13.74
N ALA A 128 -8.10 1.15 13.34
CA ALA A 128 -8.29 2.27 14.24
C ALA A 128 -9.78 2.39 14.60
N ARG A 129 -10.16 1.75 15.72
CA ARG A 129 -11.24 2.10 16.65
C ARG A 129 -12.63 2.35 16.04
N GLU A 130 -13.36 1.27 15.79
CA GLU A 130 -14.81 1.26 15.94
C GLU A 130 -15.12 0.73 17.35
N ASN A 131 -15.37 1.63 18.31
CA ASN A 131 -16.26 1.44 19.48
C ASN A 131 -16.12 2.60 20.47
N SER A 132 -16.86 3.69 20.25
CA SER A 132 -17.35 4.58 21.31
C SER A 132 -18.35 5.59 20.74
N ASN A 133 -19.52 5.13 20.30
CA ASN A 133 -20.77 5.90 20.35
C ASN A 133 -21.98 5.02 19.99
N SER A 134 -22.22 4.02 20.83
CA SER A 134 -23.56 3.43 20.99
C SER A 134 -23.86 3.41 22.49
N ALA A 135 -24.02 4.60 23.06
CA ALA A 135 -24.72 4.76 24.33
C ALA A 135 -26.19 4.93 23.97
N ALA A 136 -26.93 3.84 24.12
CA ALA A 136 -28.38 3.79 24.02
C ALA A 136 -29.02 4.86 24.93
N ALA A 137 -29.87 5.71 24.36
CA ALA A 137 -30.88 6.43 25.13
C ALA A 137 -32.19 5.65 25.03
N PRO A 138 -32.84 5.28 26.15
CA PRO A 138 -34.06 4.50 26.11
C PRO A 138 -35.26 5.35 25.69
N HIS A 139 -36.16 4.70 24.96
CA HIS A 139 -37.51 5.14 24.63
C HIS A 139 -38.22 5.86 25.79
N ARG A 140 -38.82 7.02 25.50
CA ARG A 140 -39.95 7.54 26.28
C ARG A 140 -41.14 7.74 25.34
N SER A 141 -42.04 6.77 25.37
CA SER A 141 -43.40 6.94 24.87
C SER A 141 -44.10 7.95 25.79
N THR A 142 -44.55 9.06 25.23
CA THR A 142 -45.56 9.92 25.84
C THR A 142 -46.81 9.84 24.99
N GLU A 143 -47.62 8.80 25.24
CA GLU A 143 -49.06 8.84 24.99
C GLU A 143 -49.72 9.25 26.31
N ALA A 144 -50.20 10.49 26.37
CA ALA A 144 -51.17 10.90 27.37
C ALA A 144 -52.50 11.09 26.62
N ASP A 145 -53.32 10.06 26.76
CA ASP A 145 -54.71 9.96 26.37
C ASP A 145 -55.52 11.08 27.05
N GLY A 146 -56.08 11.97 26.23
CA GLY A 146 -56.94 13.08 26.65
C GLY A 146 -58.39 12.76 26.31
N SER A 147 -59.04 12.11 27.28
CA SER A 147 -60.43 11.65 27.24
C SER A 147 -61.46 12.74 26.94
N LYS A 148 -62.48 12.38 26.16
CA LYS A 148 -63.73 13.10 25.94
C LYS A 148 -64.58 13.18 27.21
N ALA A 149 -65.08 14.37 27.52
CA ALA A 149 -66.48 14.64 27.88
C ALA A 149 -66.79 16.12 27.65
#